data_AF-A0A3C0TCZ8-F1
#
_entry.id   AF-A0A3C0TCZ8-F1
#
_cell.length_a   1.000
_cell.length_b   1.000
_cell.length_c   1.000
_cell.angle_alpha   90.00
_cell.angle_beta   90.00
_cell.angle_gamma   90.00
#
_symmetry.space_group_name_H-M   'P 1'
#
loop_
_entity.id
_entity.type
_entity.pdbx_description
1 polymer ?
#
loop_
_entity_poly.entity_id
_entity_poly.type
_entity_poly.pdbx_seq_one_letter_code
_entity_poly.pdbx_strand_id
1 'polypeptide(L)'
;MIFMTSQLREYQRLTIALLSPCFFLLLPFLHVYANNVSNLQLPSSWFYGELVGTSVLIAFLVYGVLKLSPRSVEIWLAATLMYFIVVAWLHTNFFIGDFGFFTGAEPDWDNGLSTQILQAVLLLGLLVVFLVFMEIVLKNLVFFCALLLLSSLAYVPQLLEKTGDFRDKNYTFTKKGIYDFSSTQNVI
;
A
#
# COMPACT_ATOMS: atom_id res chain seq x y z
N MET A 1 22.54 22.66 -20.16
CA MET A 1 21.96 21.29 -20.12
C MET A 1 22.15 20.55 -18.79
N ILE A 2 23.15 20.89 -17.95
CA ILE A 2 23.42 20.21 -16.67
C ILE A 2 22.38 20.53 -15.58
N PHE A 3 21.92 21.78 -15.49
CA PHE A 3 20.94 22.23 -14.48
C PHE A 3 19.61 21.49 -14.53
N MET A 4 19.13 21.18 -15.75
CA MET A 4 17.84 20.55 -16.01
C MET A 4 17.76 19.10 -15.47
N THR A 5 18.91 18.43 -15.33
CA THR A 5 18.98 17.06 -14.79
C THR A 5 18.94 16.99 -13.26
N SER A 6 19.23 18.09 -12.57
CA SER A 6 19.23 18.14 -11.09
C SER A 6 17.82 18.33 -10.54
N GLN A 7 17.02 19.21 -11.15
CA GLN A 7 15.63 19.44 -10.74
C GLN A 7 14.74 18.23 -11.01
N LEU A 8 14.84 17.62 -12.19
CA LEU A 8 14.09 16.41 -12.52
C LEU A 8 14.31 15.30 -11.49
N ARG A 9 15.54 15.15 -11.04
CA ARG A 9 15.92 14.15 -10.04
C ARG A 9 15.34 14.45 -8.67
N GLU A 10 15.36 15.72 -8.27
CA GLU A 10 14.76 16.14 -7.01
C GLU A 10 13.25 15.85 -7.01
N TYR A 11 12.56 16.12 -8.12
CA TYR A 11 11.16 15.73 -8.29
C TYR A 11 10.95 14.21 -8.20
N GLN A 12 11.83 13.41 -8.79
CA GLN A 12 11.75 11.95 -8.69
C GLN A 12 11.88 11.47 -7.24
N ARG A 13 12.87 11.98 -6.51
CA ARG A 13 13.07 11.64 -5.08
C ARG A 13 11.87 12.01 -4.24
N LEU A 14 11.37 13.24 -4.39
CA LEU A 14 10.20 13.72 -3.66
C LEU A 14 8.97 12.89 -3.98
N THR A 15 8.74 12.56 -5.25
CA THR A 15 7.59 11.77 -5.67
C THR A 15 7.62 10.36 -5.06
N ILE A 16 8.76 9.66 -5.14
CA ILE A 16 8.92 8.33 -4.55
C ILE A 16 8.77 8.38 -3.03
N ALA A 17 9.38 9.37 -2.38
CA ALA A 17 9.31 9.55 -0.95
C ALA A 17 7.88 9.80 -0.45
N LEU A 18 7.11 10.63 -1.15
CA LEU A 18 5.72 10.93 -0.81
C LEU A 18 4.77 9.76 -1.09
N LEU A 19 5.04 8.97 -2.12
CA LEU A 19 4.19 7.83 -2.48
C LEU A 19 4.46 6.57 -1.67
N SER A 20 5.68 6.41 -1.17
CA SER A 20 6.04 5.27 -0.32
C SER A 20 5.08 5.08 0.86
N PRO A 21 4.79 6.08 1.71
CA PRO A 21 3.79 5.92 2.77
C PRO A 21 2.38 5.68 2.23
N CYS A 22 2.02 6.25 1.07
CA CYS A 22 0.69 6.03 0.48
C CYS A 22 0.46 4.55 0.16
N PHE A 23 1.41 3.89 -0.49
CA PHE A 23 1.24 2.50 -0.94
C PHE A 23 1.66 1.46 0.08
N PHE A 24 2.63 1.74 0.95
CA PHE A 24 3.08 0.78 1.97
C PHE A 24 2.29 0.84 3.27
N LEU A 25 1.60 1.95 3.55
CA LEU A 25 0.92 2.14 4.82
C LEU A 25 -0.54 2.58 4.63
N LEU A 26 -0.78 3.75 4.04
CA LEU A 26 -2.11 4.37 4.03
C LEU A 26 -3.14 3.55 3.25
N LEU A 27 -2.84 3.14 2.02
CA LEU A 27 -3.76 2.38 1.18
C LEU A 27 -4.04 0.99 1.74
N PRO A 28 -3.03 0.18 2.13
CA PRO A 28 -3.29 -1.08 2.84
C PRO A 28 -4.15 -0.87 4.07
N PHE A 29 -3.81 0.09 4.94
CA PHE A 29 -4.59 0.39 6.15
C PHE A 29 -6.04 0.72 5.82
N LEU A 30 -6.30 1.62 4.86
CA LEU A 30 -7.65 1.98 4.45
C LEU A 30 -8.42 0.76 3.92
N HIS A 31 -7.76 -0.10 3.15
CA HIS A 31 -8.37 -1.29 2.60
C HIS A 31 -8.72 -2.32 3.69
N VAL A 32 -7.81 -2.57 4.63
CA VAL A 32 -8.06 -3.43 5.79
C VAL A 32 -9.17 -2.85 6.66
N TYR A 33 -9.08 -1.56 7.00
CA TYR A 33 -10.02 -0.88 7.87
C TYR A 33 -11.44 -0.93 7.29
N ALA A 34 -11.58 -0.66 5.99
CA ALA A 34 -12.87 -0.65 5.31
C ALA A 34 -13.48 -2.03 5.08
N ASN A 35 -12.66 -3.05 4.87
CA ASN A 35 -13.15 -4.42 4.77
C ASN A 35 -13.49 -5.01 6.15
N ASN A 36 -12.97 -4.43 7.24
CA ASN A 36 -13.21 -4.90 8.61
C ASN A 36 -14.05 -3.94 9.46
N VAL A 37 -14.80 -3.00 8.87
CA VAL A 37 -15.62 -2.02 9.62
C VAL A 37 -16.66 -2.69 10.53
N SER A 38 -17.06 -3.93 10.25
CA SER A 38 -17.93 -4.72 11.13
C SER A 38 -17.21 -5.30 12.36
N ASN A 39 -15.89 -5.53 12.27
CA ASN A 39 -15.09 -6.18 13.31
C ASN A 39 -14.21 -5.17 14.08
N LEU A 40 -13.75 -4.11 13.42
CA LEU A 40 -12.99 -3.01 14.00
C LEU A 40 -13.94 -2.05 14.72
N GLN A 41 -13.91 -2.11 16.04
CA GLN A 41 -14.76 -1.29 16.91
C GLN A 41 -14.21 0.13 17.14
N LEU A 42 -12.97 0.41 16.70
CA LEU A 42 -12.29 1.68 16.96
C LEU A 42 -12.52 2.69 15.82
N PRO A 43 -12.88 3.95 16.16
CA PRO A 43 -12.93 5.03 15.18
C PRO A 43 -11.58 5.23 14.49
N SER A 44 -11.57 5.52 13.19
CA SER A 44 -10.34 5.82 12.44
C SER A 44 -9.51 6.95 13.06
N SER A 45 -10.16 7.84 13.82
CA SER A 45 -9.52 8.95 14.53
C SER A 45 -8.47 8.53 15.55
N TRP A 46 -8.60 7.33 16.12
CA TRP A 46 -7.61 6.80 17.06
C TRP A 46 -6.26 6.53 16.39
N PHE A 47 -6.26 6.19 15.11
CA PHE A 47 -5.05 5.83 14.37
C PHE A 47 -4.39 7.01 13.68
N TYR A 48 -5.09 8.13 13.46
CA TYR A 48 -4.56 9.23 12.63
C TYR A 48 -3.22 9.79 13.12
N GLY A 49 -3.03 9.97 14.43
CA GLY A 49 -1.79 10.51 14.97
C GLY A 49 -0.58 9.63 14.62
N GLU A 50 -0.68 8.33 14.90
CA GLU A 50 0.37 7.35 14.60
C GLU A 50 0.55 7.13 13.10
N LEU A 51 -0.56 7.09 12.35
CA LEU A 51 -0.56 6.88 10.91
C LEU A 51 0.15 8.04 10.18
N VAL A 52 -0.16 9.28 10.57
CA VAL A 52 0.47 10.49 10.00
C VAL A 52 1.93 10.55 10.43
N GLY A 53 2.22 10.35 11.72
CA GLY A 53 3.59 10.36 12.24
C GLY A 53 4.48 9.33 11.54
N THR A 54 4.00 8.11 11.39
CA THR A 54 4.71 7.03 10.68
C THR A 54 4.84 7.36 9.19
N SER A 55 3.79 7.86 8.53
CA SER A 55 3.84 8.23 7.12
C SER A 55 4.91 9.30 6.83
N VAL A 56 4.96 10.33 7.67
CA VAL A 56 5.96 11.40 7.59
C VAL A 56 7.36 10.83 7.82
N LEU A 57 7.51 9.95 8.81
CA LEU A 57 8.79 9.29 9.08
C LEU A 57 9.29 8.47 7.88
N ILE A 58 8.47 7.61 7.27
CA ILE A 58 8.97 6.83 6.12
C ILE A 58 9.27 7.74 4.94
N ALA A 59 8.48 8.81 4.70
CA ALA A 59 8.76 9.76 3.63
C ALA A 59 10.13 10.43 3.82
N PHE A 60 10.45 10.88 5.04
CA PHE A 60 11.76 11.46 5.35
C PHE A 60 12.89 10.44 5.22
N LEU A 61 12.69 9.20 5.69
CA LEU A 61 13.69 8.14 5.56
C LEU A 61 13.96 7.81 4.09
N VAL A 62 12.93 7.60 3.28
CA VAL A 62 13.07 7.30 1.84
C VAL A 62 13.76 8.45 1.12
N TYR A 63 13.32 9.69 1.37
CA TYR A 63 13.96 10.87 0.79
C TYR A 63 15.43 10.99 1.22
N GLY A 64 15.71 10.81 2.50
CA GLY A 64 17.07 10.88 3.06
C GLY A 64 18.00 9.83 2.45
N VAL A 65 17.53 8.57 2.36
CA VAL A 65 18.29 7.47 1.74
C VAL A 65 18.57 7.77 0.27
N LEU A 66 17.57 8.19 -0.50
CA LEU A 66 17.75 8.53 -1.92
C LEU A 66 18.70 9.73 -2.12
N LYS A 67 18.62 10.74 -1.25
CA LYS A 67 19.44 11.95 -1.34
C LYS A 67 20.90 11.71 -0.97
N LEU A 68 21.16 10.86 0.02
CA LEU A 68 22.50 10.53 0.49
C LEU A 68 23.19 9.45 -0.37
N SER A 69 22.43 8.74 -1.20
CA SER A 69 22.97 7.66 -2.04
C SER A 69 23.83 8.19 -3.18
N PRO A 70 24.94 7.50 -3.52
CA PRO A 70 25.70 7.78 -4.73
C PRO A 70 24.81 7.67 -5.98
N ARG A 71 25.08 8.47 -7.00
CA ARG A 71 24.25 8.56 -8.22
C ARG A 71 23.93 7.21 -8.87
N SER A 72 24.92 6.32 -8.95
CA SER A 72 24.73 4.99 -9.54
C SER A 72 23.76 4.15 -8.72
N VAL A 73 23.81 4.24 -7.39
CA VAL A 73 22.96 3.48 -6.47
C VAL A 73 21.56 4.10 -6.38
N GLU A 74 21.46 5.43 -6.43
CA GLU A 74 20.20 6.17 -6.39
C GLU A 74 19.22 5.72 -7.47
N ILE A 75 19.70 5.58 -8.71
CA ILE A 75 18.86 5.18 -9.86
C ILE A 75 18.28 3.78 -9.65
N TRP A 76 19.11 2.84 -9.17
CA TRP A 76 18.68 1.49 -8.81
C TRP A 76 17.67 1.52 -7.66
N LEU A 77 17.98 2.23 -6.58
CA LEU A 77 17.08 2.34 -5.41
C LEU A 77 15.73 2.95 -5.79
N ALA A 78 15.72 4.01 -6.58
CA ALA A 78 14.48 4.66 -7.04
C ALA A 78 13.61 3.69 -7.85
N ALA A 79 14.21 2.93 -8.77
CA ALA A 79 13.52 1.96 -9.58
C ALA A 79 12.99 0.78 -8.76
N THR A 80 13.80 0.26 -7.83
CA THR A 80 13.42 -0.80 -6.91
C THR A 80 12.29 -0.36 -5.98
N LEU A 81 12.34 0.85 -5.44
CA LEU A 81 11.24 1.41 -4.65
C LEU A 81 9.96 1.56 -5.46
N MET A 82 10.07 2.03 -6.71
CA MET A 82 8.91 2.11 -7.60
C MET A 82 8.34 0.73 -7.92
N TYR A 83 9.18 -0.29 -8.12
CA TYR A 83 8.74 -1.68 -8.25
C TYR A 83 7.95 -2.10 -7.00
N PHE A 84 8.50 -1.92 -5.80
CA PHE A 84 7.80 -2.26 -4.56
C PHE A 84 6.48 -1.49 -4.39
N ILE A 85 6.42 -0.23 -4.79
CA ILE A 85 5.17 0.56 -4.81
C ILE A 85 4.12 -0.10 -5.71
N VAL A 86 4.50 -0.55 -6.91
CA VAL A 86 3.59 -1.26 -7.82
C VAL A 86 3.18 -2.61 -7.24
N VAL A 87 4.09 -3.34 -6.61
CA VAL A 87 3.78 -4.61 -5.94
C VAL A 87 2.78 -4.38 -4.80
N ALA A 88 3.01 -3.38 -3.94
CA ALA A 88 2.09 -3.03 -2.86
C ALA A 88 0.73 -2.60 -3.40
N TRP A 89 0.70 -1.86 -4.51
CA TRP A 89 -0.53 -1.52 -5.22
C TRP A 89 -1.26 -2.75 -5.76
N LEU A 90 -0.58 -3.68 -6.43
CA LEU A 90 -1.14 -4.93 -6.94
C LEU A 90 -1.71 -5.78 -5.81
N HIS A 91 -0.97 -5.91 -4.71
CA HIS A 91 -1.46 -6.62 -3.53
C HIS A 91 -2.72 -5.95 -2.99
N THR A 92 -2.69 -4.64 -2.75
CA THR A 92 -3.81 -3.91 -2.15
C THR A 92 -5.08 -3.93 -3.01
N ASN A 93 -4.95 -3.85 -4.33
CA ASN A 93 -6.10 -3.70 -5.23
C ASN A 93 -6.57 -5.00 -5.88
N PHE A 94 -5.68 -5.98 -6.08
CA PHE A 94 -6.00 -7.22 -6.82
C PHE A 94 -5.83 -8.47 -5.96
N PHE A 95 -4.69 -8.66 -5.28
CA PHE A 95 -4.41 -9.95 -4.63
C PHE A 95 -5.03 -10.10 -3.24
N ILE A 96 -5.24 -9.00 -2.52
CA ILE A 96 -5.82 -8.99 -1.16
C ILE A 96 -7.29 -9.47 -1.15
N GLY A 97 -8.03 -9.27 -2.24
CA GLY A 97 -9.43 -9.70 -2.34
C GLY A 97 -9.62 -11.22 -2.47
N ASP A 98 -8.70 -11.92 -3.14
CA ASP A 98 -8.91 -13.32 -3.54
C ASP A 98 -8.55 -14.36 -2.46
N PHE A 99 -7.67 -14.05 -1.51
CA PHE A 99 -7.18 -15.04 -0.54
C PHE A 99 -8.00 -15.16 0.75
N GLY A 100 -9.13 -14.47 0.87
CA GLY A 100 -9.99 -14.53 2.06
C GLY A 100 -9.33 -14.02 3.36
N PHE A 101 -8.11 -13.48 3.27
CA PHE A 101 -7.33 -12.98 4.40
C PHE A 101 -8.08 -11.91 5.22
N PHE A 102 -9.00 -11.18 4.58
CA PHE A 102 -9.85 -10.17 5.21
C PHE A 102 -11.30 -10.58 5.39
N THR A 103 -11.70 -11.78 4.94
CA THR A 103 -13.04 -12.34 5.18
C THR A 103 -13.05 -13.34 6.33
N GLY A 104 -11.90 -13.62 6.96
CA GLY A 104 -11.77 -14.61 8.03
C GLY A 104 -11.92 -16.05 7.54
N ALA A 105 -11.95 -16.27 6.22
CA ALA A 105 -11.94 -17.61 5.64
C ALA A 105 -10.53 -18.19 5.71
N GLU A 106 -10.42 -19.49 5.99
CA GLU A 106 -9.15 -20.21 5.89
C GLU A 106 -8.67 -20.12 4.43
N PRO A 107 -7.45 -19.60 4.18
CA PRO A 107 -6.95 -19.52 2.82
C PRO A 107 -6.84 -20.93 2.24
N ASP A 108 -7.36 -21.15 1.03
CA ASP A 108 -7.26 -22.44 0.35
C ASP A 108 -5.83 -22.63 -0.19
N TRP A 109 -4.94 -23.03 0.71
CA TRP A 109 -3.52 -23.27 0.42
C TRP A 109 -3.31 -24.44 -0.55
N ASP A 110 -4.21 -25.43 -0.53
CA ASP A 110 -4.08 -26.67 -1.31
C ASP A 110 -4.47 -26.47 -2.78
N ASN A 111 -5.52 -25.70 -3.08
CA ASN A 111 -5.90 -25.39 -4.46
C ASN A 111 -5.24 -24.10 -5.00
N GLY A 112 -4.70 -23.25 -4.11
CA GLY A 112 -4.12 -21.96 -4.44
C GLY A 112 -2.70 -21.97 -5.02
N LEU A 113 -1.99 -23.11 -4.98
CA LEU A 113 -0.59 -23.19 -5.40
C LEU A 113 -0.35 -22.69 -6.83
N SER A 114 -1.25 -23.03 -7.76
CA SER A 114 -1.14 -22.60 -9.17
C SER A 114 -1.25 -21.07 -9.31
N THR A 115 -2.19 -20.46 -8.59
CA THR A 115 -2.37 -19.01 -8.53
C THR A 115 -1.18 -18.32 -7.86
N GLN A 116 -0.63 -18.89 -6.78
CA GLN A 116 0.56 -18.35 -6.11
C GLN A 116 1.79 -18.40 -7.01
N ILE A 117 2.00 -19.50 -7.74
CA ILE A 117 3.09 -19.62 -8.71
C ILE A 117 2.91 -18.58 -9.82
N LEU A 118 1.69 -18.43 -10.35
CA LEU A 118 1.41 -17.42 -11.39
C LEU A 118 1.68 -16.01 -10.88
N GLN A 119 1.29 -15.67 -9.65
CA GLN A 119 1.60 -14.40 -9.01
C GLN A 119 3.11 -14.20 -8.87
N ALA A 120 3.85 -15.20 -8.37
CA ALA A 120 5.29 -15.12 -8.24
C ALA A 120 5.98 -14.89 -9.60
N VAL A 121 5.56 -15.62 -10.64
CA VAL A 121 6.06 -15.44 -12.01
C VAL A 121 5.77 -14.04 -12.54
N LEU A 122 4.56 -13.52 -12.30
CA LEU A 122 4.16 -12.18 -12.73
C LEU A 122 4.98 -11.09 -12.01
N LEU A 123 5.19 -11.23 -10.70
CA LEU A 123 6.00 -10.30 -9.91
C LEU A 123 7.47 -10.34 -10.33
N LEU A 124 8.04 -11.52 -10.58
CA LEU A 124 9.40 -11.67 -11.09
C LEU A 124 9.55 -11.08 -12.50
N GLY A 125 8.58 -11.33 -13.38
CA GLY A 125 8.55 -10.73 -14.72
C GLY A 125 8.49 -9.21 -14.65
N LEU A 126 7.66 -8.67 -13.76
CA LEU A 126 7.56 -7.24 -13.52
C LEU A 126 8.88 -6.65 -12.98
N LEU A 127 9.55 -7.35 -12.06
CA LEU A 127 10.87 -6.94 -11.57
C LEU A 127 11.86 -6.82 -12.72
N VAL A 128 11.95 -7.84 -13.59
CA VAL A 128 12.84 -7.80 -14.76
C VAL A 128 12.51 -6.62 -15.67
N VAL A 129 11.22 -6.35 -15.94
CA VAL A 129 10.80 -5.18 -16.73
C VAL A 129 11.26 -3.87 -16.09
N PHE A 130 11.11 -3.73 -14.76
CA PHE A 130 11.57 -2.54 -14.04
C PHE A 130 13.10 -2.36 -14.09
N LEU A 131 13.86 -3.45 -14.03
CA LEU A 131 15.31 -3.40 -14.11
C LEU A 131 15.81 -3.08 -15.52
N VAL A 132 15.20 -3.67 -16.56
CA VAL A 132 15.58 -3.46 -17.96
C VAL A 132 15.17 -2.07 -18.45
N PHE A 133 13.96 -1.62 -18.10
CA PHE A 133 13.39 -0.35 -18.56
C PHE A 133 13.47 0.77 -17.50
N MET A 134 14.41 0.64 -16.57
CA MET A 134 14.60 1.53 -15.41
C MET A 134 14.57 3.02 -15.79
N GLU A 135 15.31 3.42 -16.83
CA GLU A 135 15.35 4.82 -17.26
C GLU A 135 14.01 5.32 -17.77
N ILE A 136 13.26 4.48 -18.49
CA ILE A 136 11.95 4.84 -19.05
C ILE A 136 10.94 4.99 -17.93
N VAL A 137 10.96 4.06 -16.97
CA VAL A 137 10.11 4.10 -15.77
C VAL A 137 10.34 5.39 -14.99
N LEU A 138 11.61 5.72 -14.69
CA LEU A 138 11.93 6.92 -13.94
C LEU A 138 11.64 8.22 -14.71
N LYS A 139 11.81 8.24 -16.03
CA LYS A 139 11.42 9.39 -16.87
C LYS A 139 9.92 9.65 -16.85
N ASN A 140 9.12 8.59 -16.79
CA ASN A 140 7.66 8.66 -16.77
C ASN A 140 7.06 8.45 -15.37
N LEU A 141 7.87 8.65 -14.32
CA LEU A 141 7.50 8.33 -12.95
C LEU A 141 6.18 9.00 -12.55
N VAL A 142 6.04 10.31 -12.80
CA VAL A 142 4.82 11.07 -12.46
C VAL A 142 3.58 10.47 -13.12
N PHE A 143 3.69 10.03 -14.38
CA PHE A 143 2.58 9.38 -15.08
C PHE A 143 2.19 8.06 -14.41
N PHE A 144 3.15 7.18 -14.14
CA PHE A 144 2.88 5.91 -13.46
C PHE A 144 2.30 6.14 -12.06
N CYS A 145 2.86 7.07 -11.31
CA CYS A 145 2.38 7.45 -9.98
C CYS A 145 0.94 7.97 -10.01
N ALA A 146 0.61 8.86 -10.95
CA ALA A 146 -0.75 9.36 -11.13
C ALA A 146 -1.71 8.23 -11.48
N LEU A 147 -1.30 7.31 -12.38
CA LEU A 147 -2.11 6.16 -12.75
C LEU A 147 -2.40 5.25 -11.56
N LEU A 148 -1.39 4.92 -10.74
CA LEU A 148 -1.53 4.09 -9.55
C LEU A 148 -2.41 4.75 -8.48
N LEU A 149 -2.28 6.06 -8.29
CA LEU A 149 -3.13 6.81 -7.35
C LEU A 149 -4.58 6.84 -7.85
N LEU A 150 -4.81 7.16 -9.12
CA LEU A 150 -6.16 7.21 -9.70
C LEU A 150 -6.86 5.85 -9.64
N SER A 151 -6.15 4.77 -9.95
CA SER A 151 -6.71 3.42 -9.86
C SER A 151 -7.00 3.00 -8.43
N SER A 152 -6.17 3.40 -7.46
CA SER A 152 -6.44 3.17 -6.04
C SER A 152 -7.64 3.99 -5.53
N LEU A 153 -7.80 5.22 -6.02
CA LEU A 153 -8.94 6.08 -5.70
C LEU A 153 -10.26 5.56 -6.29
N ALA A 154 -10.21 4.79 -7.38
CA ALA A 154 -11.40 4.19 -7.97
C ALA A 154 -12.14 3.24 -7.00
N TYR A 155 -11.45 2.69 -6.00
CA TYR A 155 -12.05 1.86 -4.95
C TYR A 155 -12.65 2.68 -3.78
N VAL A 156 -12.29 3.96 -3.65
CA VAL A 156 -12.74 4.83 -2.54
C VAL A 156 -14.27 5.00 -2.48
N PRO A 157 -15.02 5.12 -3.60
CA PRO A 157 -16.48 5.19 -3.55
C PRO A 157 -17.13 3.96 -2.89
N GLN A 158 -16.72 2.74 -3.25
CA GLN A 158 -17.21 1.51 -2.61
C GLN A 158 -16.84 1.44 -1.12
N LEU A 159 -15.66 1.96 -0.78
CA LEU A 159 -15.15 2.11 0.58
C LEU A 159 -16.01 3.06 1.42
N LEU A 160 -16.39 4.21 0.84
CA LEU A 160 -17.25 5.22 1.46
C LEU A 160 -18.69 4.74 1.61
N GLU A 161 -19.20 3.91 0.69
CA GLU A 161 -20.51 3.30 0.80
C GLU A 161 -20.58 2.29 1.96
N LYS A 162 -19.57 1.42 2.10
CA LYS A 162 -19.48 0.47 3.23
C LYS A 162 -19.28 1.13 4.59
N THR A 163 -18.68 2.31 4.62
CA THR A 163 -18.47 3.09 5.85
C THR A 163 -19.61 4.09 6.11
N GLY A 164 -20.36 4.55 5.10
CA GLY A 164 -21.40 5.57 5.26
C GLY A 164 -22.57 5.18 6.17
N ASP A 165 -22.78 3.89 6.39
CA ASP A 165 -23.86 3.34 7.21
C ASP A 165 -23.49 3.20 8.70
N PHE A 166 -22.80 4.20 9.27
CA PHE A 166 -22.42 4.24 10.69
C PHE A 166 -23.58 4.51 11.65
N ARG A 167 -24.79 4.82 11.16
CA ARG A 167 -25.90 5.27 12.02
C ARG A 167 -26.61 4.15 12.79
N ASP A 168 -26.46 2.89 12.38
CA ASP A 168 -27.20 1.75 12.98
C ASP A 168 -26.32 0.67 13.64
N LYS A 169 -24.99 0.83 13.67
CA LYS A 169 -24.13 -0.12 14.37
C LYS A 169 -24.03 0.27 15.85
N ASN A 170 -24.93 -0.28 16.66
CA ASN A 170 -24.81 -0.26 18.12
C ASN A 170 -23.47 -0.85 18.54
N TYR A 171 -22.52 0.01 18.90
CA TYR A 171 -21.24 -0.38 19.47
C TYR A 171 -21.51 -1.10 20.81
N THR A 172 -21.52 -2.42 20.81
CA THR A 172 -21.61 -3.23 22.04
C THR A 172 -20.27 -3.23 22.76
N PHE A 173 -19.94 -2.12 23.41
CA PHE A 173 -18.96 -2.14 24.49
C PHE A 173 -19.53 -3.02 25.62
N THR A 174 -18.97 -4.22 25.80
CA THR A 174 -19.24 -4.96 27.03
C THR A 174 -18.64 -4.18 28.20
N LYS A 175 -19.38 -4.07 29.30
CA LYS A 175 -19.02 -3.31 30.52
C LYS A 175 -17.69 -3.74 31.18
N LYS A 176 -16.95 -4.69 30.61
CA LYS A 176 -15.69 -5.22 31.14
C LYS A 176 -14.45 -4.82 30.35
N GLY A 177 -14.57 -4.17 29.19
CA GLY A 177 -13.40 -3.75 28.40
C GLY A 177 -12.50 -4.91 27.94
N ILE A 178 -13.03 -6.13 27.88
CA ILE A 178 -12.30 -7.31 27.44
C ILE A 178 -12.67 -7.58 25.98
N TYR A 179 -11.67 -7.52 25.12
CA TYR A 179 -11.71 -8.08 23.77
C TYR A 179 -12.04 -9.57 23.88
N ASP A 180 -13.14 -10.01 23.25
CA ASP A 180 -13.36 -11.43 23.04
C ASP A 180 -12.44 -11.88 21.90
N PHE A 181 -11.18 -12.16 22.23
CA PHE A 181 -10.26 -12.89 21.37
C PHE A 181 -10.69 -14.36 21.35
N SER A 182 -11.86 -14.62 20.79
CA SER A 182 -12.29 -15.97 20.50
C SER A 182 -11.36 -16.54 19.43
N SER A 183 -10.69 -17.66 19.73
CA SER A 183 -9.83 -18.37 18.77
C SER A 183 -10.57 -18.91 17.53
N THR A 184 -11.88 -18.66 17.42
CA THR A 184 -12.73 -19.03 16.29
C THR A 184 -13.11 -17.85 15.40
N GLN A 185 -12.78 -16.62 15.81
CA GLN A 185 -12.92 -15.43 14.99
C GLN A 185 -11.54 -14.78 14.88
N ASN A 186 -11.00 -14.69 13.66
CA ASN A 186 -9.76 -13.95 13.39
C ASN A 186 -10.01 -12.45 13.62
N VAL A 187 -9.93 -12.05 14.88
CA VAL A 187 -9.84 -10.66 15.31
C VAL A 187 -8.36 -10.38 15.47
N ILE A 188 -7.82 -9.50 14.61
CA ILE A 188 -6.51 -8.87 14.87
C ILE A 188 -6.62 -8.03 16.13
#